data_AF-A0A3P6QS38-F1
#
_entry.id   AF-A0A3P6QS38-F1
#
_cell.length_a   1.000
_cell.length_b   1.000
_cell.length_c   1.000
_cell.angle_alpha   90.00
_cell.angle_beta   90.00
_cell.angle_gamma   90.00
#
_symmetry.space_group_name_H-M   'P 1'
#
loop_
_entity.id
_entity.type
_entity.pdbx_description
1 polymer ?
#
loop_
_entity_poly.entity_id
_entity_poly.type
_entity_poly.pdbx_seq_one_letter_code
_entity_poly.pdbx_strand_id
1 'polypeptide(L)'
;MEEEVRFDCHPEPDASAEKCSRRDCIWKSSTAYVSHADMITWMILSNKVFLQIGVPWCFMKPGIGYRILSSSESKTELVKNNGPRTPWGEDIGRITLTSSYIGKTLNVKIGVEGR
;
A
#
# COMPACT_ATOMS: atom_id res chain seq x y z
N MET A 1 19.54 4.67 7.18
CA MET A 1 18.87 4.14 5.97
C MET A 1 17.42 3.96 6.35
N GLU A 2 16.50 4.68 5.69
CA GLU A 2 15.08 4.39 5.86
C GLU A 2 14.80 2.99 5.31
N GLU A 3 14.20 2.13 6.12
CA GLU A 3 13.65 0.88 5.61
C GLU A 3 12.53 1.23 4.63
N GLU A 4 12.63 0.74 3.38
CA GLU A 4 11.56 0.90 2.40
C GLU A 4 10.30 0.18 2.90
N VAL A 5 9.37 0.92 3.52
CA VAL A 5 8.07 0.38 3.91
C VAL A 5 7.27 0.07 2.64
N ARG A 6 7.02 -1.21 2.41
CA ARG A 6 6.29 -1.71 1.24
C ARG A 6 4.85 -2.04 1.61
N PHE A 7 3.90 -1.40 0.92
CA PHE A 7 2.49 -1.78 0.97
C PHE A 7 2.21 -2.81 -0.11
N ASP A 8 1.63 -3.95 0.28
CA ASP A 8 1.31 -5.04 -0.64
C ASP A 8 0.31 -4.58 -1.72
N CYS A 9 0.66 -4.80 -2.98
CA CYS A 9 -0.18 -4.52 -4.15
C CYS A 9 -0.79 -5.80 -4.76
N HIS A 10 -0.46 -6.96 -4.19
CA HIS A 10 -1.04 -8.24 -4.54
C HIS A 10 -1.41 -9.04 -3.28
N PRO A 11 -2.42 -8.57 -2.52
CA PRO A 11 -2.85 -9.21 -1.28
C PRO A 11 -3.44 -10.61 -1.49
N GLU A 12 -3.87 -10.93 -2.71
CA GLU A 12 -4.25 -12.28 -3.08
C GLU A 12 -3.01 -13.19 -3.10
N PRO A 13 -3.13 -14.51 -2.82
CA PRO A 13 -2.02 -15.44 -2.98
C PRO A 13 -1.52 -15.41 -4.42
N ASP A 14 -0.31 -15.94 -4.68
CA ASP A 14 0.24 -16.22 -6.02
C ASP A 14 0.81 -15.04 -6.85
N ALA A 15 1.21 -13.96 -6.18
CA ALA A 15 1.86 -12.81 -6.80
C ALA A 15 3.01 -13.22 -7.74
N SER A 16 3.00 -12.68 -8.95
CA SER A 16 4.05 -12.85 -9.96
C SER A 16 4.47 -11.51 -10.55
N ALA A 17 5.67 -11.46 -11.16
CA ALA A 17 6.15 -10.26 -11.84
C ALA A 17 5.14 -9.74 -12.87
N GLU A 18 4.59 -10.64 -13.68
CA GLU A 18 3.57 -10.31 -14.68
C GLU A 18 2.30 -9.75 -14.03
N LYS A 19 1.75 -10.44 -13.02
CA LYS A 19 0.53 -9.98 -12.33
C LYS A 19 0.74 -8.61 -11.68
N CYS A 20 1.93 -8.38 -11.12
CA CYS A 20 2.31 -7.10 -10.52
C CYS A 20 2.41 -5.97 -11.54
N SER A 21 3.09 -6.21 -12.66
CA SER A 21 3.24 -5.21 -13.73
C SER A 21 1.89 -4.85 -14.38
N ARG A 22 0.97 -5.81 -14.53
CA ARG A 22 -0.40 -5.52 -15.02
C ARG A 22 -1.18 -4.60 -14.09
N ARG A 23 -0.87 -4.62 -12.79
CA ARG A 23 -1.42 -3.69 -11.80
C ARG A 23 -0.65 -2.39 -11.72
N ASP A 24 0.32 -2.13 -12.59
CA ASP A 24 1.14 -0.91 -12.55
C ASP A 24 1.85 -0.72 -11.19
N CYS A 25 2.24 -1.82 -10.53
CA CYS A 25 2.98 -1.83 -9.27
C CYS A 25 4.47 -2.15 -9.47
N ILE A 26 5.25 -2.13 -8.39
CA ILE A 26 6.68 -2.44 -8.41
C ILE A 26 6.90 -3.89 -8.04
N TRP A 27 7.59 -4.64 -8.90
CA TRP A 27 8.08 -5.98 -8.61
C TRP A 27 9.56 -5.94 -8.24
N LYS A 28 9.91 -6.30 -7.00
CA LYS A 28 11.30 -6.40 -6.53
C LYS A 28 11.39 -7.48 -5.48
N SER A 29 12.24 -8.48 -5.69
CA SER A 29 12.49 -9.51 -4.69
C SER A 29 12.95 -8.88 -3.37
N SER A 30 12.43 -9.37 -2.25
CA SER A 30 12.90 -9.01 -0.92
C SER A 30 14.18 -9.79 -0.59
N THR A 31 15.22 -9.61 -1.41
CA THR A 31 16.55 -10.14 -1.13
C THR A 31 17.25 -9.14 -0.22
N ALA A 32 16.85 -9.08 1.05
CA ALA A 32 17.51 -8.23 2.03
C ALA A 32 18.75 -8.97 2.56
N TYR A 33 19.92 -8.35 2.39
CA TYR A 33 21.11 -8.69 3.14
C TYR A 33 20.82 -8.41 4.61
N VAL A 34 20.64 -9.47 5.40
CA VAL A 34 20.53 -9.37 6.86
C VAL A 34 21.85 -8.83 7.41
N SER A 35 21.88 -7.58 7.88
CA SER A 35 22.97 -7.08 8.71
C SER A 35 22.74 -7.53 10.16
N HIS A 36 23.23 -8.74 10.46
CA HIS A 36 23.75 -9.31 11.71
C HIS A 36 23.42 -8.73 13.12
N ALA A 37 22.33 -8.01 13.38
CA ALA A 37 22.12 -7.41 14.70
C ALA A 37 20.83 -7.79 15.45
N ASP A 38 19.99 -8.73 14.97
CA ASP A 38 18.89 -9.27 15.77
C ASP A 38 18.75 -10.79 15.60
N MET A 39 19.01 -11.48 16.71
CA MET A 39 19.33 -12.91 16.89
C MET A 39 18.10 -13.83 16.64
N ILE A 40 18.23 -15.08 16.18
CA ILE A 40 18.69 -16.25 16.97
C ILE A 40 19.55 -17.21 16.11
N THR A 41 20.73 -17.49 16.67
CA THR A 41 21.82 -18.39 16.27
C THR A 41 21.45 -19.89 16.30
N TRP A 42 20.36 -20.37 15.70
CA TRP A 42 20.08 -21.84 15.65
C TRP A 42 19.57 -22.31 14.29
N MET A 43 20.48 -22.42 13.31
CA MET A 43 20.78 -23.66 12.57
C MET A 43 21.86 -23.35 11.53
N ILE A 44 23.10 -23.64 11.94
CA ILE A 44 24.34 -23.63 11.17
C ILE A 44 24.21 -24.68 10.03
N LEU A 45 24.82 -24.44 8.85
CA LEU A 45 25.23 -25.44 7.82
C LEU A 45 24.61 -25.49 6.40
N SER A 46 23.67 -24.63 6.00
CA SER A 46 23.25 -24.60 4.57
C SER A 46 23.03 -23.18 4.12
N ASN A 47 23.67 -22.80 3.01
CA ASN A 47 23.49 -21.59 2.20
C ASN A 47 22.09 -20.96 2.35
N LYS A 48 21.88 -20.16 3.41
CA LYS A 48 20.55 -19.78 3.89
C LYS A 48 20.18 -18.45 3.24
N VAL A 49 19.41 -18.55 2.16
CA VAL A 49 18.63 -17.43 1.64
C VAL A 49 17.64 -17.05 2.74
N PHE A 50 17.95 -15.99 3.49
CA PHE A 50 16.97 -15.34 4.37
C PHE A 50 15.95 -14.65 3.47
N LEU A 51 14.85 -15.35 3.18
CA LEU A 51 13.67 -14.71 2.63
C LEU A 51 13.12 -13.81 3.75
N GLN A 52 13.03 -12.52 3.49
CA GLN A 52 12.37 -11.58 4.40
C GLN A 52 10.88 -11.94 4.44
N ILE A 53 10.49 -12.78 5.42
CA ILE A 53 9.12 -13.31 5.54
C ILE A 53 8.18 -12.13 5.78
N GLY A 54 7.12 -12.04 4.97
CA GLY A 54 6.12 -10.98 5.08
C GLY A 54 6.45 -9.68 4.34
N VAL A 55 7.58 -9.58 3.63
CA VAL A 55 7.86 -8.42 2.77
C VAL A 55 7.32 -8.69 1.36
N PRO A 56 6.36 -7.89 0.88
CA PRO A 56 5.75 -8.13 -0.42
C PRO A 56 6.74 -7.85 -1.55
N TRP A 57 6.81 -8.78 -2.51
CA TRP A 57 7.59 -8.62 -3.73
C TRP A 57 6.89 -7.71 -4.73
N CYS A 58 5.55 -7.72 -4.73
CA CYS A 58 4.72 -6.77 -5.46
C CYS A 58 4.18 -5.70 -4.52
N PHE A 59 4.60 -4.46 -4.67
CA PHE A 59 4.21 -3.38 -3.77
C PHE A 59 3.86 -2.10 -4.51
N MET A 60 3.12 -1.24 -3.79
CA MET A 60 2.61 0.03 -4.31
C MET A 60 3.76 1.00 -4.67
N LYS A 61 3.63 1.67 -5.81
CA LYS A 61 4.44 2.84 -6.18
C LYS A 61 4.11 4.05 -5.27
N PRO A 62 5.07 4.96 -5.03
CA PRO A 62 4.77 6.26 -4.46
C PRO A 62 3.73 7.03 -5.30
N GLY A 63 2.86 7.79 -4.64
CA GLY A 63 1.87 8.65 -5.30
C GLY A 63 0.57 7.96 -5.71
N ILE A 64 0.41 6.65 -5.44
CA ILE A 64 -0.87 5.95 -5.60
C ILE A 64 -1.89 6.47 -4.58
N GLY A 65 -3.14 6.58 -4.98
CA GLY A 65 -4.26 7.00 -4.12
C GLY A 65 -5.04 8.14 -4.75
N TYR A 66 -5.39 9.14 -3.93
CA TYR A 66 -6.11 10.33 -4.37
C TYR A 66 -5.33 11.59 -4.00
N ARG A 67 -5.56 12.65 -4.76
CA ARG A 67 -5.08 14.00 -4.45
C ARG A 67 -6.23 14.95 -4.16
N ILE A 68 -5.95 15.99 -3.38
CA ILE A 68 -6.90 17.05 -3.09
C ILE A 68 -7.23 17.81 -4.38
N LEU A 69 -8.52 17.91 -4.69
CA LEU A 69 -9.06 18.73 -5.76
C LEU A 69 -9.53 20.08 -5.20
N SER A 70 -10.28 20.05 -4.11
CA SER A 70 -10.79 21.23 -3.40
C SER A 70 -10.94 20.90 -1.91
N SER A 71 -10.86 21.91 -1.05
CA SER A 71 -11.12 21.74 0.39
C SER A 71 -11.92 22.90 0.94
N SER A 72 -12.96 22.58 1.70
CA SER A 72 -13.66 23.47 2.61
C SER A 72 -13.35 23.08 4.06
N GLU A 73 -13.99 23.73 5.03
CA GLU A 73 -13.76 23.50 6.46
C GLU A 73 -14.07 22.05 6.92
N SER A 74 -15.08 21.41 6.34
CA SER A 74 -15.56 20.08 6.74
C SER A 74 -15.61 19.05 5.62
N LYS A 75 -15.31 19.45 4.38
CA LYS A 75 -15.44 18.63 3.18
C LYS A 75 -14.26 18.86 2.24
N THR A 76 -13.56 17.80 1.90
CA THR A 76 -12.46 17.80 0.94
C THR A 76 -12.82 16.89 -0.22
N GLU A 77 -12.78 17.43 -1.44
CA GLU A 77 -12.95 16.62 -2.65
C GLU A 77 -11.61 16.07 -3.08
N LEU A 78 -11.60 14.77 -3.38
CA LEU A 78 -10.42 14.02 -3.76
C LEU A 78 -10.64 13.42 -5.15
N VAL A 79 -9.61 13.47 -5.98
CA VAL A 79 -9.61 12.86 -7.32
C VAL A 79 -8.52 11.80 -7.40
N LYS A 80 -8.82 10.65 -8.00
CA LYS A 80 -7.90 9.52 -8.10
C LYS A 80 -6.65 9.94 -8.89
N ASN A 81 -5.48 9.56 -8.40
CA ASN A 81 -4.23 9.69 -9.13
C ASN A 81 -4.10 8.58 -10.19
N ASN A 82 -3.17 8.77 -11.12
CA ASN A 82 -2.71 7.67 -11.96
C ASN A 82 -2.06 6.60 -11.09
N GLY A 83 -2.20 5.34 -11.49
CA GLY A 83 -1.63 4.21 -10.78
C GLY A 83 -2.42 2.92 -11.03
N PRO A 84 -2.26 1.92 -10.14
CA PRO A 84 -2.92 0.64 -10.25
C PRO A 84 -4.43 0.76 -10.45
N ARG A 85 -4.93 -0.01 -11.41
CA ARG A 85 -6.35 -0.29 -11.51
C ARG A 85 -6.73 -1.27 -10.41
N THR A 86 -7.86 -1.02 -9.76
CA THR A 86 -8.40 -1.94 -8.77
C THR A 86 -8.63 -3.34 -9.38
N PRO A 87 -8.24 -4.43 -8.69
CA PRO A 87 -8.52 -5.78 -9.15
C PRO A 87 -10.00 -6.18 -9.09
N TRP A 88 -10.83 -5.42 -8.35
CA TRP A 88 -12.19 -5.84 -7.96
C TRP A 88 -13.31 -5.02 -8.61
N GLY A 89 -13.04 -4.35 -9.74
CA GLY A 89 -14.05 -3.64 -10.51
C GLY A 89 -13.55 -2.32 -11.09
N GLU A 90 -14.45 -1.35 -11.21
CA GLU A 90 -14.12 -0.01 -11.67
C GLU A 90 -13.66 0.87 -10.51
N ASP A 91 -12.66 1.71 -10.79
CA ASP A 91 -12.18 2.69 -9.83
C ASP A 91 -13.16 3.85 -9.65
N ILE A 92 -13.29 4.35 -8.43
CA ILE A 92 -14.07 5.55 -8.16
C ILE A 92 -13.21 6.78 -8.43
N GLY A 93 -13.49 7.51 -9.52
CA GLY A 93 -12.64 8.63 -9.94
C GLY A 93 -12.63 9.84 -8.99
N ARG A 94 -13.74 10.11 -8.29
CA ARG A 94 -13.88 11.20 -7.32
C ARG A 94 -14.55 10.71 -6.06
N ILE A 95 -13.99 11.08 -4.92
CA ILE A 95 -14.56 10.80 -3.60
C ILE A 95 -14.53 12.09 -2.76
N THR A 96 -15.30 12.07 -1.68
CA THR A 96 -15.35 13.13 -0.69
C THR A 96 -14.82 12.59 0.62
N LEU A 97 -13.92 13.35 1.25
CA LEU A 97 -13.54 13.19 2.64
C LEU A 97 -14.32 14.22 3.46
N THR A 98 -15.10 13.76 4.42
CA THR A 98 -15.79 14.63 5.38
C THR A 98 -15.30 14.35 6.78
N SER A 99 -15.12 15.40 7.58
CA SER A 99 -14.72 15.27 8.98
C SER A 99 -15.64 16.07 9.90
N SER A 100 -15.92 15.51 11.07
CA SER A 100 -16.67 16.19 12.14
C SER A 100 -16.27 15.65 13.51
N TYR A 101 -16.42 16.46 14.55
CA TYR A 101 -16.19 16.02 15.93
C TYR A 101 -17.50 15.57 16.59
N ILE A 102 -17.43 14.44 17.29
CA ILE A 102 -18.48 13.93 18.17
C ILE A 102 -17.90 13.89 19.58
N GLY A 103 -18.15 14.94 20.36
CA GLY A 103 -17.47 15.16 21.63
C GLY A 103 -15.96 15.32 21.43
N LYS A 104 -15.16 14.38 21.96
CA LYS A 104 -13.70 14.34 21.78
C LYS A 104 -13.22 13.45 20.63
N THR A 105 -14.15 12.81 19.91
CA THR A 105 -13.84 11.86 18.84
C THR A 105 -13.90 12.55 17.48
N LEU A 106 -12.86 12.41 16.66
CA LEU A 106 -12.89 12.82 15.25
C LEU A 106 -13.53 11.71 14.41
N ASN A 107 -14.67 12.00 13.78
CA ASN A 107 -15.29 11.15 12.78
C ASN A 107 -14.79 11.56 11.39
N VAL A 108 -14.27 10.61 10.63
CA VAL A 108 -13.87 10.81 9.23
C VAL A 108 -14.64 9.82 8.37
N LYS A 109 -15.25 10.30 7.29
CA LYS A 109 -15.90 9.47 6.28
C LYS A 109 -15.26 9.74 4.93
N ILE A 110 -15.06 8.68 4.17
CA ILE A 110 -14.50 8.73 2.82
C ILE A 110 -15.46 7.95 1.93
N GLY A 111 -15.97 8.57 0.87
CA GLY A 111 -16.91 7.90 -0.02
C GLY A 111 -17.48 8.81 -1.10
N VAL A 112 -18.51 8.32 -1.78
CA VAL A 112 -19.32 9.11 -2.71
C VAL A 112 -20.58 9.53 -1.97
N GLU A 113 -20.95 10.80 -2.03
CA GLU A 113 -22.17 11.26 -1.37
C GLU A 113 -23.40 10.49 -1.89
N GLY A 114 -24.23 10.01 -0.97
CA GLY A 114 -25.45 9.26 -1.28
C GLY A 114 -25.28 7.76 -1.53
N ARG A 115 -24.13 7.16 -1.18
CA ARG A 115 -23.90 5.71 -1.20
C ARG A 115 -23.51 5.15 0.16
#